data_AF-A0A7X3YAP5-F1
#
_entry.id   AF-A0A7X3YAP5-F1
#
_cell.length_a   1.000
_cell.length_b   1.000
_cell.length_c   1.000
_cell.angle_alpha   90.00
_cell.angle_beta   90.00
_cell.angle_gamma   90.00
#
_symmetry.space_group_name_H-M   'P 1'
#
loop_
_entity.id
_entity.type
_entity.pdbx_description
1 polymer ?
#
loop_
_entity_poly.entity_id
_entity_poly.type
_entity_poly.pdbx_seq_one_letter_code
_entity_poly.pdbx_strand_id
1 'polypeptide(L)'
;MSKRTAIFPLRLPASLKEAVAEASREDGTSINQFVTVAVAEKLSAMKTARFFAERRAGADVEAARRILFRQGGRPPAPDDLLPRERGKGGDGA
;
A
#
# COMPACT_ATOMS: atom_id res chain seq x y z
N MET A 1 -12.21 19.01 -18.43
CA MET A 1 -13.14 19.05 -17.28
C MET A 1 -12.57 19.97 -16.21
N SER A 2 -13.23 21.10 -15.93
CA SER A 2 -12.79 22.01 -14.87
C SER A 2 -12.99 21.34 -13.50
N LYS A 3 -11.90 21.08 -12.77
CA LYS A 3 -11.97 20.57 -11.40
C LYS A 3 -12.44 21.74 -10.52
N ARG A 4 -13.71 21.70 -10.10
CA ARG A 4 -14.22 22.61 -9.08
C ARG A 4 -13.64 22.22 -7.72
N THR A 5 -12.76 23.05 -7.18
CA THR A 5 -12.34 22.96 -5.79
C THR A 5 -13.50 23.44 -4.92
N ALA A 6 -13.93 22.62 -3.95
CA ALA A 6 -14.90 23.00 -2.94
C ALA A 6 -14.16 23.34 -1.64
N ILE A 7 -14.49 24.48 -1.02
CA ILE A 7 -13.99 24.84 0.31
C ILE A 7 -14.81 24.07 1.35
N PHE A 8 -14.15 23.27 2.19
CA PHE A 8 -14.80 22.51 3.25
C PHE A 8 -14.32 23.00 4.63
N PRO A 9 -15.09 23.87 5.31
CA PRO A 9 -14.71 24.37 6.63
C PRO A 9 -14.83 23.25 7.68
N LEU A 10 -13.73 22.94 8.34
CA LEU A 10 -13.64 21.91 9.38
C LEU A 10 -13.48 22.54 10.77
N ARG A 11 -14.22 22.02 11.74
CA ARG A 11 -13.99 22.30 13.17
C ARG A 11 -13.27 21.11 13.77
N LEU A 12 -12.03 21.33 14.23
CA LEU A 12 -11.23 20.32 14.90
C LEU A 12 -11.17 20.64 16.40
N PRO A 13 -11.19 19.62 17.29
CA PRO A 13 -10.80 19.80 18.69
C PRO A 13 -9.40 20.42 18.77
N ALA A 14 -9.15 21.22 19.82
CA ALA A 14 -7.90 21.97 19.97
C ALA A 14 -6.66 21.06 19.92
N SER A 15 -6.68 19.95 20.67
CA SER A 15 -5.59 18.96 20.69
C SER A 15 -5.32 18.34 19.32
N LEU A 16 -6.36 18.07 18.53
CA LEU A 16 -6.21 17.52 17.19
C LEU A 16 -5.63 18.56 16.23
N LYS A 17 -6.05 19.82 16.36
CA LYS A 17 -5.49 20.92 15.57
C LYS A 17 -3.99 21.09 15.85
N GLU A 18 -3.58 21.00 17.12
CA GLU A 18 -2.17 21.07 17.53
C GLU A 18 -1.35 19.94 16.92
N ALA A 19 -1.82 18.69 17.04
CA ALA A 19 -1.14 17.52 16.47
C ALA A 19 -1.01 17.62 14.94
N VAL A 20 -2.06 18.06 14.24
CA VAL A 20 -2.01 18.27 12.79
C VAL A 20 -1.04 19.40 12.42
N ALA A 21 -1.00 20.48 13.20
CA ALA A 21 -0.08 21.58 12.97
C ALA A 21 1.38 21.16 13.15
N GLU A 22 1.67 20.33 14.15
CA GLU A 22 3.00 19.75 14.37
C GLU A 22 3.42 18.85 13.21
N ALA A 23 2.60 17.86 12.86
CA ALA A 23 2.87 16.97 11.73
C ALA A 23 3.05 17.74 10.40
N SER A 24 2.23 18.78 10.16
CA SER A 24 2.37 19.61 8.97
C SER A 24 3.71 20.35 8.91
N ARG A 25 4.24 20.82 10.06
CA ARG A 25 5.56 21.46 10.12
C ARG A 25 6.68 20.48 9.85
N GLU A 26 6.60 19.27 10.42
CA GLU A 26 7.59 18.20 10.19
C GLU A 26 7.65 17.83 8.70
N ASP A 27 6.49 17.74 8.04
CA ASP A 27 6.38 17.45 6.61
C ASP A 27 6.66 18.67 5.70
N GLY A 28 6.86 19.87 6.27
CA GLY A 28 7.07 21.10 5.51
C GLY A 28 5.86 21.51 4.65
N THR A 29 4.64 21.12 5.05
CA THR A 29 3.40 21.41 4.34
C THR A 29 2.47 22.36 5.11
N SER A 30 1.48 22.92 4.44
CA SER A 30 0.42 23.65 5.15
C SER A 30 -0.59 22.66 5.73
N ILE A 31 -1.25 23.04 6.84
CA ILE A 31 -2.32 22.26 7.47
C ILE A 31 -3.38 21.79 6.46
N ASN A 32 -3.78 22.68 5.54
CA ASN A 32 -4.80 22.33 4.54
C ASN A 32 -4.29 21.26 3.56
N GLN A 33 -3.03 21.33 3.16
CA GLN A 33 -2.43 20.32 2.28
C GLN A 33 -2.26 18.99 3.02
N PHE A 34 -1.76 19.02 4.26
CA PHE A 34 -1.65 17.85 5.11
C PHE A 34 -3.00 17.14 5.27
N VAL A 35 -4.05 17.87 5.64
CA VAL A 35 -5.41 17.32 5.79
C VAL A 35 -5.93 16.78 4.45
N THR A 36 -5.64 17.44 3.33
CA THR A 36 -6.08 16.97 2.01
C THR A 36 -5.43 15.63 1.66
N VAL A 37 -4.13 15.48 1.89
CA VAL A 37 -3.40 14.23 1.64
C VAL A 37 -3.90 13.14 2.60
N ALA A 38 -4.02 13.43 3.89
CA ALA A 38 -4.50 12.47 4.89
C ALA A 38 -5.91 11.95 4.56
N VAL A 39 -6.81 12.81 4.07
CA VAL A 39 -8.15 12.38 3.60
C VAL A 39 -8.04 11.48 2.37
N ALA A 40 -7.18 11.83 1.40
CA ALA A 40 -6.96 11.00 0.22
C ALA A 40 -6.41 9.61 0.59
N GLU A 41 -5.45 9.55 1.51
CA GLU A 41 -4.86 8.32 2.04
C GLU A 41 -5.90 7.48 2.78
N LYS A 42 -6.69 8.08 3.67
CA LYS A 42 -7.75 7.37 4.39
C LYS A 42 -8.77 6.77 3.43
N LEU A 43 -9.19 7.53 2.41
CA LEU A 43 -10.10 7.04 1.37
C LEU A 43 -9.47 5.90 0.56
N SER A 44 -8.18 6.01 0.21
CA SER A 44 -7.44 4.96 -0.49
C SER A 44 -7.40 3.67 0.34
N ALA A 45 -7.00 3.77 1.62
CA ALA A 45 -6.95 2.63 2.54
C ALA A 45 -8.33 1.96 2.70
N MET A 46 -9.40 2.74 2.87
CA MET A 46 -10.76 2.20 2.98
C MET A 46 -11.22 1.49 1.70
N LYS A 47 -10.94 2.07 0.52
CA LYS A 47 -11.25 1.45 -0.77
C LYS A 47 -10.47 0.15 -0.99
N THR A 48 -9.18 0.15 -0.67
CA THR A 48 -8.32 -1.03 -0.76
C THR A 48 -8.82 -2.15 0.16
N ALA A 49 -9.16 -1.84 1.41
CA ALA A 49 -9.73 -2.80 2.34
C ALA A 49 -11.04 -3.42 1.80
N ARG A 50 -11.93 -2.58 1.27
CA ARG A 50 -13.18 -3.03 0.65
C ARG A 50 -12.94 -3.92 -0.57
N PHE A 51 -12.03 -3.51 -1.46
CA PHE A 51 -11.68 -4.27 -2.66
C PHE A 51 -11.22 -5.69 -2.32
N PHE A 52 -10.31 -5.84 -1.35
CA PHE A 52 -9.85 -7.16 -0.92
C PHE A 52 -10.95 -7.97 -0.23
N ALA A 53 -11.80 -7.34 0.57
CA ALA A 53 -12.94 -8.01 1.21
C ALA A 53 -13.92 -8.59 0.16
N GLU A 54 -14.28 -7.80 -0.85
CA GLU A 54 -15.16 -8.24 -1.94
C GLU A 54 -14.53 -9.38 -2.76
N ARG A 55 -13.23 -9.29 -3.07
CA ARG A 55 -12.54 -10.33 -3.85
C ARG A 55 -12.31 -11.62 -3.09
N ARG A 56 -12.11 -11.57 -1.77
CA ARG A 56 -11.92 -12.76 -0.95
C ARG A 56 -13.11 -13.72 -1.07
N ALA A 57 -14.32 -13.20 -1.26
CA ALA A 57 -15.53 -14.02 -1.40
C ALA A 57 -15.47 -15.01 -2.58
N GLY A 58 -14.70 -14.72 -3.63
CA GLY A 58 -14.51 -15.59 -4.80
C GLY A 58 -13.15 -16.27 -4.89
N ALA A 59 -12.33 -16.19 -3.84
CA ALA A 59 -10.96 -16.72 -3.87
C ALA A 59 -10.92 -18.21 -3.51
N ASP A 60 -10.34 -19.03 -4.40
CA ASP A 60 -9.97 -20.43 -4.11
C ASP A 60 -8.45 -20.53 -3.97
N VAL A 61 -7.99 -20.57 -2.72
CA VAL A 61 -6.57 -20.65 -2.36
C VAL A 61 -5.96 -21.98 -2.80
N GLU A 62 -6.71 -23.08 -2.72
CA GLU A 62 -6.20 -24.39 -3.13
C GLU A 62 -6.09 -24.49 -4.65
N ALA A 63 -7.03 -23.93 -5.41
CA ALA A 63 -6.89 -23.81 -6.86
C ALA A 63 -5.67 -22.97 -7.24
N ALA A 64 -5.46 -21.83 -6.58
CA ALA A 64 -4.27 -21.01 -6.80
C ALA A 64 -2.98 -21.80 -6.51
N ARG A 65 -2.95 -22.56 -5.41
CA ARG A 65 -1.81 -23.40 -5.02
C ARG A 65 -1.53 -24.49 -6.05
N ARG A 66 -2.58 -25.16 -6.55
CA ARG A 66 -2.44 -26.17 -7.63
C ARG A 66 -1.81 -25.58 -8.89
N ILE A 67 -2.16 -24.34 -9.25
CA ILE A 67 -1.57 -23.65 -10.42
C ILE A 67 -0.11 -23.25 -10.15
N LEU A 68 0.19 -22.74 -8.95
CA LEU A 68 1.52 -22.26 -8.60
C LEU A 68 2.55 -23.39 -8.52
N PHE A 69 2.16 -24.55 -8.01
CA PHE A 69 3.03 -25.72 -7.85
C PHE A 69 2.81 -26.82 -8.90
N ARG A 70 2.15 -26.50 -10.01
CA ARG A 70 1.96 -27.48 -11.09
C ARG A 70 3.30 -27.89 -11.67
N GLN A 71 3.41 -29.17 -12.01
CA GLN A 71 4.55 -29.70 -12.73
C GLN A 71 4.52 -29.22 -14.19
N GLY A 72 5.68 -28.83 -14.72
CA GLY A 72 5.82 -28.29 -16.08
C GLY A 72 5.50 -26.79 -16.22
N GLY A 73 5.38 -26.32 -17.46
CA GLY A 73 5.24 -24.90 -17.78
C GLY A 73 6.47 -24.35 -18.52
N ARG A 74 6.51 -23.04 -18.73
CA ARG A 74 7.70 -22.37 -19.28
C ARG A 74 8.69 -22.13 -18.14
N PRO A 75 9.99 -22.39 -18.36
CA PRO A 75 11.00 -22.00 -17.38
C PRO A 75 10.95 -20.48 -17.15
N PRO A 76 11.37 -20.00 -15.97
CA PRO A 76 11.50 -18.56 -15.71
C PRO A 76 12.37 -17.90 -16.77
N ALA A 77 12.05 -16.67 -17.14
CA ALA A 77 12.92 -15.88 -17.99
C ALA A 77 14.23 -15.54 -17.24
N PRO A 78 15.32 -15.19 -17.94
CA PRO A 78 16.60 -14.90 -17.28
C PRO A 78 16.52 -13.81 -16.19
N ASP A 79 15.59 -12.86 -16.32
CA ASP A 79 15.29 -11.78 -15.38
C ASP A 79 14.36 -12.20 -14.22
N ASP A 80 13.67 -13.33 -14.34
CA ASP A 80 12.90 -13.93 -13.24
C ASP A 80 13.80 -14.75 -12.28
N LEU A 81 15.05 -15.01 -12.66
CA LEU A 81 15.99 -15.77 -11.83
C LEU A 81 16.44 -14.92 -10.64
N LEU A 82 16.23 -15.45 -9.44
CA LEU A 82 16.80 -14.85 -8.24
C LEU A 82 18.33 -14.79 -8.37
N PRO A 83 18.98 -13.70 -7.91
CA PRO A 83 20.43 -13.65 -7.83
C PRO A 83 20.92 -14.90 -7.11
N ARG A 84 21.90 -15.60 -7.68
CA ARG A 84 22.53 -16.72 -6.97
C ARG A 84 23.10 -16.16 -5.68
N GLU A 85 22.61 -16.65 -4.54
CA GLU A 85 23.23 -16.37 -3.26
C GLU A 85 24.72 -16.65 -3.42
N ARG A 86 25.57 -15.66 -3.09
CA ARG A 86 26.98 -15.96 -2.88
C ARG A 86 26.98 -17.00 -1.78
N GLY A 87 27.34 -18.24 -2.15
CA GLY A 87 27.39 -19.35 -1.21
C GLY A 87 28.07 -18.87 0.05
N LYS A 88 27.48 -19.21 1.21
CA LYS A 88 28.27 -19.32 2.43
C LYS A 88 29.38 -20.33 2.13
N GLY A 89 30.53 -19.84 1.69
CA GLY A 89 31.79 -20.53 1.87
C GLY A 89 32.09 -20.48 3.37
N GLY A 90 32.31 -21.64 3.97
CA GLY A 90 32.68 -21.75 5.39
C GLY A 90 32.24 -23.06 6.01
N ASP A 91 33.15 -24.03 5.91
CA ASP A 91 33.47 -25.10 6.86
C ASP A 91 32.40 -26.09 7.35
N GLY A 92 32.68 -27.37 7.10
CA GLY A 92 32.06 -28.46 7.84
C GLY A 92 32.10 -29.84 7.18
N ALA A 93 33.26 -30.32 6.74
CA ALA A 93 33.69 -31.73 6.77
C ALA A 93 35.14 -31.86 6.29
#